data_AF-A0A8E6B4M6-F1
#
_entry.id   AF-A0A8E6B4M6-F1
#
_cell.length_a   1.000
_cell.length_b   1.000
_cell.length_c   1.000
_cell.angle_alpha   90.00
_cell.angle_beta   90.00
_cell.angle_gamma   90.00
#
_symmetry.space_group_name_H-M   'P 1'
#
loop_
_entity.id
_entity.type
_entity.pdbx_description
1 polymer ?
#
loop_
_entity_poly.entity_id
_entity_poly.type
_entity_poly.pdbx_seq_one_letter_code
_entity_poly.pdbx_strand_id
1 'polypeptide(L)'
;MVKSRRLRTDLVQSPLETYLREINETSLLSAQDEKDLANRIAVGDVQARDKMVRANLRLVVNIARGYTGKGLALQDLIEEGNLGLLRAVEGFDPSMNTRFSTYASYWIKQSIKRALVNTAKTIRIPAYMVELLAKWRRATNQLTDELNRPPTNEEIAKFLGLPKKKLNIIKKAIRVYNSTPQSDQTDAGWSIDEMLEDGRSKAPDAEMLENDVLKQVLGLLDKMDKREATVLRMRFGLDCEEPKTLKEIGECLGLTRERVRQIESEALAKLNENLSAD
;
A
#
# COMPACT_ATOMS: atom_id res chain seq x y z
N MET A 1 17.70 -54.14 -28.55
CA MET A 1 16.73 -53.22 -27.90
C MET A 1 17.35 -52.72 -26.59
N VAL A 2 18.09 -51.61 -26.66
CA VAL A 2 18.87 -51.07 -25.53
C VAL A 2 17.90 -50.32 -24.61
N LYS A 3 17.74 -50.81 -23.37
CA LYS A 3 16.98 -50.10 -22.33
C LYS A 3 17.72 -48.80 -22.03
N SER A 4 17.18 -47.69 -22.53
CA SER A 4 17.57 -46.33 -22.14
C SER A 4 17.40 -46.21 -20.62
N ARG A 5 18.55 -46.23 -19.93
CA ARG A 5 18.67 -45.91 -18.52
C ARG A 5 18.39 -44.42 -18.42
N ARG A 6 17.15 -44.04 -18.07
CA ARG A 6 16.80 -42.65 -17.77
C ARG A 6 17.79 -42.16 -16.71
N LEU A 7 18.70 -41.29 -17.13
CA LEU A 7 19.57 -40.51 -16.24
C LEU A 7 18.64 -39.82 -15.25
N ARG A 8 18.84 -40.09 -13.96
CA ARG A 8 18.21 -39.30 -12.89
C ARG A 8 18.76 -37.90 -13.07
N THR A 9 17.95 -37.00 -13.60
CA THR A 9 18.20 -35.57 -13.47
C THR A 9 18.26 -35.31 -11.97
N ASP A 10 19.43 -34.90 -11.47
CA ASP A 10 19.54 -34.28 -10.16
C ASP A 10 18.66 -33.03 -10.18
N LEU A 11 17.40 -33.22 -9.78
CA LEU A 11 16.41 -32.15 -9.70
C LEU A 11 16.90 -31.21 -8.61
N VAL A 12 17.26 -29.99 -9.01
CA VAL A 12 17.40 -28.86 -8.10
C VAL A 12 16.11 -28.79 -7.28
N GLN A 13 16.17 -29.20 -6.03
CA GLN A 13 14.99 -29.26 -5.16
C GLN A 13 14.49 -27.84 -4.94
N SER A 14 13.17 -27.67 -5.00
CA SER A 14 12.58 -26.38 -4.65
C SER A 14 12.94 -26.05 -3.20
N PRO A 15 13.29 -24.80 -2.85
CA PRO A 15 13.62 -24.42 -1.47
C PRO A 15 12.57 -24.88 -0.44
N LEU A 16 11.30 -24.90 -0.83
CA LEU A 16 10.21 -25.40 0.02
C LEU A 16 10.26 -26.93 0.21
N GLU A 17 10.67 -27.70 -0.81
CA GLU A 17 10.81 -29.15 -0.68
C GLU A 17 11.97 -29.53 0.24
N THR A 18 13.08 -28.80 0.18
CA THR A 18 14.20 -28.94 1.10
C THR A 18 13.76 -28.64 2.54
N TYR A 19 13.09 -27.51 2.75
CA TYR A 19 12.52 -27.15 4.06
C TYR A 19 11.57 -28.23 4.60
N LEU A 20 10.63 -28.71 3.78
CA LEU A 20 9.69 -29.75 4.20
C LEU A 20 10.37 -31.07 4.56
N ARG A 21 11.52 -31.38 3.96
CA ARG A 21 12.32 -32.56 4.32
C ARG A 21 12.99 -32.40 5.66
N GLU A 22 13.68 -31.27 5.88
CA GLU A 22 14.40 -30.97 7.12
C GLU A 22 13.46 -31.01 8.33
N ILE A 23 12.26 -30.43 8.23
CA ILE A 23 11.31 -30.45 9.35
C ILE A 23 10.77 -31.86 9.66
N ASN A 24 10.79 -32.79 8.69
CA ASN A 24 10.33 -34.16 8.87
C ASN A 24 11.39 -35.06 9.53
N GLU A 25 12.66 -34.68 9.51
CA GLU A 25 13.74 -35.43 10.18
C GLU A 25 13.65 -35.32 11.70
N THR A 26 13.08 -34.22 12.21
CA THR A 26 12.87 -34.02 13.64
C THR A 26 11.73 -34.89 14.20
N SER A 27 12.00 -35.63 15.27
CA SER A 27 11.01 -36.43 15.99
C SER A 27 10.00 -35.56 16.73
N LEU A 28 8.75 -36.04 16.83
CA LEU A 28 7.71 -35.43 17.64
C LEU A 28 8.04 -35.56 19.14
N LEU A 29 7.65 -34.57 19.93
CA LEU A 29 7.85 -34.56 21.38
C LEU A 29 6.70 -35.27 22.11
N SER A 30 7.03 -35.95 23.21
CA SER A 30 6.02 -36.43 24.15
C SER A 30 5.53 -35.30 25.05
N ALA A 31 4.41 -35.51 25.76
CA ALA A 31 3.90 -34.53 26.71
C ALA A 31 4.87 -34.28 27.89
N GLN A 32 5.70 -35.27 28.24
CA GLN A 32 6.72 -35.11 29.26
C GLN A 32 7.89 -34.26 28.73
N ASP A 33 8.35 -34.54 27.50
CA ASP A 33 9.41 -33.76 26.86
C ASP A 33 9.00 -32.28 26.68
N GLU A 34 7.73 -32.02 26.35
CA GLU A 34 7.18 -30.65 26.26
C GLU A 34 7.36 -29.90 27.58
N LYS A 35 7.08 -30.55 28.72
CA LYS A 35 7.22 -29.96 30.06
C LYS A 35 8.69 -29.72 30.42
N ASP A 36 9.54 -30.72 30.18
CA ASP A 36 10.96 -30.64 30.51
C ASP A 36 11.67 -29.55 29.70
N LEU A 37 11.35 -29.46 28.41
CA LEU A 37 11.89 -28.39 27.54
C LEU A 37 11.38 -27.02 27.96
N ALA A 38 10.09 -26.87 28.26
CA ALA A 38 9.51 -25.60 28.68
C ALA A 38 10.11 -25.09 30.01
N ASN A 39 10.36 -25.98 30.98
CA ASN A 39 11.04 -25.62 32.22
C ASN A 39 12.48 -25.12 31.96
N ARG A 40 13.21 -25.75 31.03
CA ARG A 40 14.55 -25.30 30.63
C ARG A 40 14.51 -23.97 29.88
N ILE A 41 13.50 -23.76 29.04
CA ILE A 41 13.29 -22.51 28.31
C ILE A 41 13.01 -21.35 29.28
N ALA A 42 12.26 -21.59 30.36
CA ALA A 42 12.02 -20.58 31.40
C ALA A 42 13.31 -20.13 32.11
N VAL A 43 14.33 -20.99 32.16
CA VAL A 43 15.67 -20.68 32.69
C VAL A 43 16.58 -20.03 31.63
N GLY A 44 16.13 -19.90 30.38
CA GLY A 44 16.87 -19.25 29.28
C GLY A 44 17.68 -20.20 28.40
N ASP A 45 17.40 -21.51 28.42
CA ASP A 45 18.10 -22.49 27.58
C ASP A 45 17.74 -22.36 26.09
N VAL A 46 18.69 -21.85 25.30
CA VAL A 46 18.53 -21.64 23.86
C VAL A 46 18.41 -22.96 23.09
N GLN A 47 19.11 -24.02 23.51
CA GLN A 47 19.03 -25.32 22.84
C GLN A 47 17.68 -25.99 23.06
N ALA A 48 17.13 -25.85 24.27
CA ALA A 48 15.79 -26.34 24.58
C ALA A 48 14.74 -25.61 23.72
N ARG A 49 14.87 -24.29 23.56
CA ARG A 49 13.99 -23.47 22.71
C ARG A 49 14.03 -23.94 21.26
N ASP A 50 15.22 -24.07 20.70
CA ASP A 50 15.41 -24.50 19.31
C ASP A 50 14.86 -25.93 19.06
N LYS A 51 15.12 -26.86 19.98
CA LYS A 51 14.55 -28.22 19.91
C LYS A 51 13.01 -28.19 19.95
N MET A 52 12.42 -27.37 20.82
CA MET A 52 10.97 -27.21 20.93
C MET A 52 10.35 -26.59 19.68
N VAL A 53 11.01 -25.61 19.07
CA VAL A 53 10.58 -25.00 17.80
C VAL A 53 10.63 -26.03 16.67
N ARG A 54 11.78 -26.67 16.43
CA ARG A 54 11.97 -27.61 15.31
C ARG A 54 10.97 -28.77 15.33
N ALA A 55 10.71 -29.34 16.50
CA ALA A 55 9.75 -30.42 16.66
C ALA A 55 8.31 -30.03 16.29
N ASN A 56 7.98 -28.73 16.32
CA ASN A 56 6.64 -28.21 16.08
C ASN A 56 6.48 -27.47 14.73
N LEU A 57 7.51 -27.38 13.89
CA LEU A 57 7.42 -26.74 12.57
C LEU A 57 6.36 -27.42 11.66
N ARG A 58 6.17 -28.74 11.81
CA ARG A 58 5.13 -29.50 11.09
C ARG A 58 3.71 -29.00 11.39
N LEU A 59 3.46 -28.55 12.62
CA LEU A 59 2.17 -27.96 13.02
C LEU A 59 1.92 -26.64 12.28
N VAL A 60 2.96 -25.81 12.11
CA VAL A 60 2.87 -24.54 11.39
C VAL A 60 2.46 -24.77 9.94
N VAL A 61 3.12 -25.70 9.25
CA VAL A 61 2.80 -26.04 7.85
C VAL A 61 1.36 -26.52 7.71
N ASN A 62 0.88 -27.37 8.62
CA ASN A 62 -0.50 -27.85 8.60
C ASN A 62 -1.51 -26.70 8.77
N ILE A 63 -1.27 -25.78 9.70
CA ILE A 63 -2.13 -24.61 9.92
C ILE A 63 -2.07 -23.66 8.72
N ALA A 64 -0.88 -23.36 8.19
CA ALA A 64 -0.65 -22.45 7.08
C ALA A 64 -1.35 -22.91 5.79
N ARG A 65 -1.42 -24.23 5.55
CA ARG A 65 -2.15 -24.80 4.41
C ARG A 65 -3.63 -24.40 4.37
N GLY A 66 -4.28 -24.18 5.51
CA GLY A 66 -5.66 -23.67 5.57
C GLY A 66 -5.85 -22.19 5.16
N TYR A 67 -4.75 -21.49 4.89
CA TYR A 67 -4.74 -20.08 4.50
C TYR A 67 -4.20 -19.84 3.08
N THR A 68 -3.85 -20.88 2.34
CA THR A 68 -3.44 -20.76 0.93
C THR A 68 -4.56 -20.15 0.08
N GLY A 69 -4.18 -19.39 -0.95
CA GLY A 69 -5.15 -18.72 -1.84
C GLY A 69 -5.78 -17.45 -1.26
N LYS A 70 -5.29 -16.94 -0.13
CA LYS A 70 -5.78 -15.69 0.50
C LYS A 70 -4.89 -14.46 0.23
N GLY A 71 -3.91 -14.58 -0.68
CA GLY A 71 -3.10 -13.47 -1.19
C GLY A 71 -1.60 -13.56 -0.89
N LEU A 72 -1.17 -14.40 0.06
CA LEU A 72 0.25 -14.68 0.32
C LEU A 72 0.64 -16.07 -0.20
N ALA A 73 1.91 -16.24 -0.58
CA ALA A 73 2.43 -17.55 -0.95
C ALA A 73 2.50 -18.47 0.28
N LEU A 74 2.51 -19.78 0.06
CA LEU A 74 2.58 -20.75 1.18
C LEU A 74 3.86 -20.57 2.01
N GLN A 75 4.98 -20.22 1.37
CA GLN A 75 6.25 -19.95 2.04
C GLN A 75 6.10 -18.77 3.02
N ASP A 76 5.55 -17.65 2.57
CA ASP A 76 5.30 -16.47 3.42
C ASP A 76 4.36 -16.79 4.59
N LEU A 77 3.32 -17.60 4.35
CA LEU A 77 2.39 -18.03 5.39
C LEU A 77 3.07 -18.93 6.44
N ILE A 78 4.01 -19.77 6.01
CA ILE A 78 4.81 -20.61 6.90
C ILE A 78 5.73 -19.73 7.74
N GLU A 79 6.43 -18.77 7.15
CA GLU A 79 7.35 -17.90 7.88
C GLU A 79 6.61 -17.03 8.91
N GLU A 80 5.49 -16.43 8.53
CA GLU A 80 4.64 -15.68 9.48
C GLU A 80 4.07 -16.58 10.57
N GLY A 81 3.78 -17.84 10.26
CA GLY A 81 3.40 -18.86 11.21
C GLY A 81 4.54 -19.24 12.17
N ASN A 82 5.77 -19.33 11.68
CA ASN A 82 6.98 -19.62 12.46
C ASN A 82 7.24 -18.50 13.47
N LEU A 83 7.04 -17.23 13.09
CA LEU A 83 7.07 -16.09 14.02
C LEU A 83 6.03 -16.22 15.13
N GLY A 84 4.83 -16.72 14.81
CA GLY A 84 3.80 -17.04 15.80
C GLY A 84 4.20 -18.19 16.73
N LEU A 85 4.82 -19.24 16.19
CA LEU A 85 5.32 -20.36 16.96
C LEU A 85 6.41 -19.93 17.95
N LEU A 86 7.36 -19.09 17.54
CA LEU A 86 8.41 -18.58 18.41
C LEU A 86 7.84 -17.88 19.65
N ARG A 87 6.84 -17.01 19.45
CA ARG A 87 6.12 -16.36 20.56
C ARG A 87 5.38 -17.35 21.45
N ALA A 88 4.83 -18.41 20.88
CA ALA A 88 4.19 -19.46 21.66
C ALA A 88 5.19 -20.22 22.52
N VAL A 89 6.40 -20.48 22.02
CA VAL A 89 7.45 -21.15 22.80
C VAL A 89 7.92 -20.29 23.97
N GLU A 90 8.05 -18.98 23.78
CA GLU A 90 8.45 -18.05 24.84
C GLU A 90 7.39 -17.89 25.93
N GLY A 91 6.11 -17.98 25.59
CA GLY A 91 4.98 -17.76 26.52
C GLY A 91 4.30 -19.03 27.04
N PHE A 92 4.82 -20.22 26.75
CA PHE A 92 4.17 -21.48 27.14
C PHE A 92 4.41 -21.81 28.61
N ASP A 93 3.31 -22.06 29.34
CA ASP A 93 3.34 -22.44 30.75
C ASP A 93 2.94 -23.93 30.94
N PRO A 94 3.87 -24.80 31.38
CA PRO A 94 3.61 -26.21 31.65
C PRO A 94 2.63 -26.49 32.79
N SER A 95 2.45 -25.53 33.71
CA SER A 95 1.61 -25.71 34.90
C SER A 95 0.12 -25.78 34.57
N MET A 96 -0.28 -25.17 33.44
CA MET A 96 -1.66 -25.12 32.95
C MET A 96 -2.20 -26.46 32.42
N ASN A 97 -1.40 -27.55 32.46
CA ASN A 97 -1.76 -28.90 32.03
C ASN A 97 -2.42 -29.00 30.64
N THR A 98 -2.08 -28.08 29.73
CA THR A 98 -2.52 -28.10 28.33
C THR A 98 -1.37 -28.55 27.42
N ARG A 99 -1.71 -29.23 26.31
CA ARG A 99 -0.72 -29.60 25.30
C ARG A 99 -0.17 -28.35 24.61
N PHE A 100 1.14 -28.33 24.34
CA PHE A 100 1.77 -27.20 23.66
C PHE A 100 1.11 -26.91 22.31
N SER A 101 0.75 -27.94 21.56
CA SER A 101 0.07 -27.81 20.25
C SER A 101 -1.21 -26.97 20.31
N THR A 102 -1.97 -27.08 21.41
CA THR A 102 -3.23 -26.34 21.61
C THR A 102 -2.96 -24.85 21.78
N TYR A 103 -1.98 -24.50 22.60
CA TYR A 103 -1.56 -23.13 22.84
C TYR A 103 -0.90 -22.51 21.60
N ALA A 104 0.06 -23.22 20.99
CA ALA A 104 0.76 -22.78 19.79
C ALA A 104 -0.17 -22.53 18.61
N SER A 105 -1.21 -23.36 18.44
CA SER A 105 -2.19 -23.19 17.38
C SER A 105 -2.88 -21.82 17.39
N TYR A 106 -3.11 -21.22 18.57
CA TYR A 106 -3.70 -19.88 18.67
C TYR A 106 -2.73 -18.82 18.13
N TRP A 107 -1.48 -18.84 18.60
CA TRP A 107 -0.46 -17.88 18.19
C TRP A 107 -0.09 -17.99 16.71
N ILE A 108 0.03 -19.21 16.18
CA ILE A 108 0.29 -19.45 14.75
C ILE A 108 -0.86 -18.86 13.92
N LYS A 109 -2.12 -19.17 14.25
CA LYS A 109 -3.30 -18.62 13.54
C LYS A 109 -3.36 -17.10 13.64
N GLN A 110 -3.06 -16.53 14.81
CA GLN A 110 -3.09 -15.09 15.02
C GLN A 110 -2.01 -14.37 14.20
N SER A 111 -0.80 -14.93 14.16
CA SER A 111 0.31 -14.38 13.38
C SER A 111 -0.01 -14.38 11.88
N ILE A 112 -0.45 -15.53 11.36
CA ILE A 112 -0.86 -15.68 9.95
C ILE A 112 -2.01 -14.72 9.61
N LYS A 113 -3.06 -14.63 10.45
CA LYS A 113 -4.17 -13.69 10.22
C LYS A 113 -3.70 -12.25 10.20
N ARG A 114 -2.81 -11.87 11.12
CA ARG A 114 -2.25 -10.51 11.18
C ARG A 114 -1.42 -10.20 9.93
N ALA A 115 -0.60 -11.13 9.46
CA ALA A 115 0.18 -10.99 8.23
C ALA A 115 -0.73 -10.82 7.00
N LEU A 116 -1.77 -11.65 6.88
CA LEU A 116 -2.74 -11.54 5.79
C LEU A 116 -3.43 -10.17 5.77
N VAL A 117 -3.85 -9.65 6.92
CA VAL A 117 -4.47 -8.32 7.01
C VAL A 117 -3.50 -7.20 6.60
N ASN A 118 -2.21 -7.36 6.90
CA ASN A 118 -1.21 -6.32 6.71
C ASN A 118 -0.59 -6.30 5.31
N THR A 119 -0.41 -7.47 4.70
CA THR A 119 0.48 -7.68 3.55
C THR A 119 -0.22 -8.33 2.36
N ALA A 120 -1.37 -9.00 2.53
CA ALA A 120 -1.98 -9.75 1.43
C ALA A 120 -2.58 -8.90 0.29
N LYS A 121 -2.65 -7.58 0.46
CA LYS A 121 -3.22 -6.64 -0.52
C LYS A 121 -2.23 -5.54 -0.82
N THR A 122 -2.14 -5.16 -2.10
CA THR A 122 -1.27 -4.08 -2.59
C THR A 122 -1.54 -2.76 -1.87
N ILE A 123 -2.82 -2.42 -1.68
CA ILE A 123 -3.23 -1.27 -0.89
C ILE A 123 -3.59 -1.75 0.52
N ARG A 124 -2.78 -1.35 1.49
CA ARG A 124 -2.96 -1.71 2.90
C ARG A 124 -4.27 -1.12 3.46
N ILE A 125 -5.11 -1.98 4.03
CA ILE A 125 -6.33 -1.59 4.75
C ILE A 125 -6.12 -1.84 6.25
N PRO A 126 -6.45 -0.89 7.14
CA PRO A 126 -6.34 -1.09 8.58
C PRO A 126 -7.14 -2.30 9.09
N ALA A 127 -6.63 -2.98 10.13
CA ALA A 127 -7.24 -4.20 10.66
C ALA A 127 -8.72 -4.05 11.04
N TYR A 128 -9.10 -2.96 11.72
CA TYR A 128 -10.49 -2.71 12.11
C TYR A 128 -11.42 -2.58 10.89
N MET A 129 -10.91 -2.08 9.75
CA MET A 129 -11.68 -2.00 8.51
C MET A 129 -11.83 -3.38 7.87
N VAL A 130 -10.81 -4.23 7.90
CA VAL A 130 -10.92 -5.62 7.40
C VAL A 130 -11.93 -6.42 8.22
N GLU A 131 -11.91 -6.29 9.55
CA GLU A 131 -12.93 -6.88 10.42
C GLU A 131 -14.34 -6.38 10.11
N LEU A 132 -14.48 -5.07 9.89
CA LEU A 132 -15.74 -4.46 9.50
C LEU A 132 -16.23 -4.99 8.15
N LEU A 133 -15.35 -5.16 7.15
CA LEU A 133 -15.68 -5.76 5.85
C LEU A 133 -16.11 -7.23 5.99
N ALA A 134 -15.48 -7.99 6.88
CA ALA A 134 -15.89 -9.37 7.17
C ALA A 134 -17.26 -9.44 7.86
N LYS A 135 -17.58 -8.48 8.76
CA LYS A 135 -18.94 -8.33 9.33
C LYS A 135 -19.94 -7.89 8.27
N TRP A 136 -19.55 -6.96 7.39
CA TRP A 136 -20.35 -6.51 6.26
C TRP A 136 -20.73 -7.67 5.36
N ARG A 137 -19.77 -8.50 4.93
CA ARG A 137 -20.03 -9.68 4.09
C ARG A 137 -20.99 -10.67 4.76
N ARG A 138 -20.84 -10.92 6.07
CA ARG A 138 -21.74 -11.79 6.83
C ARG A 138 -23.16 -11.22 6.89
N ALA A 139 -23.29 -9.92 7.19
CA ALA A 139 -24.57 -9.23 7.20
C ALA A 139 -25.22 -9.20 5.81
N THR A 140 -24.44 -9.02 4.73
CA THR A 140 -24.93 -9.12 3.36
C THR A 140 -25.53 -10.49 3.09
N ASN A 141 -24.83 -11.57 3.43
CA ASN A 141 -25.35 -12.93 3.22
C ASN A 141 -26.63 -13.16 4.03
N GLN A 142 -26.63 -12.81 5.32
CA GLN A 142 -27.79 -12.98 6.19
C GLN A 142 -29.02 -12.20 5.68
N LEU A 143 -28.85 -10.93 5.29
CA LEU A 143 -29.93 -10.12 4.74
C LEU A 143 -30.38 -10.61 3.36
N THR A 144 -29.47 -11.21 2.57
CA THR A 144 -29.85 -11.81 1.28
C THR A 144 -30.77 -13.00 1.50
N ASP A 145 -30.48 -13.82 2.51
CA ASP A 145 -31.30 -14.97 2.89
C ASP A 145 -32.67 -14.52 3.46
N GLU A 146 -32.69 -13.46 4.28
CA GLU A 146 -33.94 -12.92 4.87
C GLU A 146 -34.83 -12.21 3.84
N LEU A 147 -34.24 -11.44 2.91
CA LEU A 147 -34.98 -10.61 1.95
C LEU A 147 -35.23 -11.30 0.60
N ASN A 148 -34.62 -12.46 0.35
CA ASN A 148 -34.60 -13.14 -0.96
C ASN A 148 -34.20 -12.22 -2.14
N ARG A 149 -33.41 -11.19 -1.85
CA ARG A 149 -32.86 -10.23 -2.84
C ARG A 149 -31.53 -9.67 -2.33
N PRO A 150 -30.65 -9.16 -3.21
CA PRO A 150 -29.46 -8.46 -2.77
C PRO A 150 -29.85 -7.22 -1.93
N PRO A 151 -29.33 -7.09 -0.69
CA PRO A 151 -29.62 -5.93 0.15
C PRO A 151 -28.87 -4.70 -0.34
N THR A 152 -29.47 -3.54 -0.14
CA THR A 152 -28.83 -2.25 -0.41
C THR A 152 -27.79 -1.91 0.66
N ASN A 153 -26.80 -1.09 0.29
CA ASN A 153 -25.76 -0.66 1.24
C ASN A 153 -26.33 0.06 2.47
N GLU A 154 -27.47 0.75 2.34
CA GLU A 154 -28.13 1.40 3.49
C GLU A 154 -28.81 0.41 4.43
N GLU A 155 -29.41 -0.66 3.90
CA GLU A 155 -30.01 -1.73 4.70
C GLU A 155 -28.95 -2.46 5.52
N ILE A 156 -27.81 -2.80 4.91
CA ILE A 156 -26.67 -3.42 5.61
C ILE A 156 -26.12 -2.50 6.70
N ALA A 157 -26.02 -1.19 6.41
CA ALA A 157 -25.56 -0.21 7.38
C ALA A 157 -26.47 -0.09 8.59
N LYS A 158 -27.79 -0.07 8.37
CA LYS A 158 -28.80 -0.06 9.43
C LYS A 158 -28.71 -1.33 10.28
N PHE A 159 -28.58 -2.49 9.65
CA PHE A 159 -28.42 -3.78 10.34
C PHE A 159 -27.16 -3.81 11.23
N LEU A 160 -26.06 -3.21 10.77
CA LEU A 160 -24.81 -3.11 11.52
C LEU A 160 -24.73 -1.91 12.49
N GLY A 161 -25.77 -1.06 12.57
CA GLY A 161 -25.78 0.13 13.42
C GLY A 161 -24.77 1.21 13.01
N LEU A 162 -24.43 1.32 11.73
CA LEU A 162 -23.41 2.24 11.23
C LEU A 162 -23.99 3.60 10.81
N PRO A 163 -23.32 4.72 11.14
CA PRO A 163 -23.78 6.04 10.74
C PRO A 163 -23.59 6.29 9.23
N LYS A 164 -24.55 6.97 8.59
CA LYS A 164 -24.54 7.26 7.14
C LYS A 164 -23.24 7.92 6.65
N LYS A 165 -22.64 8.80 7.45
CA LYS A 165 -21.36 9.47 7.13
C LYS A 165 -20.22 8.49 6.84
N LYS A 166 -20.20 7.32 7.50
CA LYS A 166 -19.16 6.29 7.31
C LYS A 166 -19.37 5.42 6.07
N LEU A 167 -20.55 5.46 5.45
CA LEU A 167 -20.86 4.60 4.31
C LEU A 167 -19.97 4.87 3.10
N ASN A 168 -19.64 6.13 2.82
CA ASN A 168 -18.79 6.48 1.70
C ASN A 168 -17.37 5.91 1.86
N ILE A 169 -16.84 5.92 3.08
CA ILE A 169 -15.52 5.35 3.39
C ILE A 169 -15.56 3.83 3.23
N ILE A 170 -16.60 3.17 3.72
CA ILE A 170 -16.77 1.72 3.60
C ILE A 170 -16.92 1.30 2.14
N LYS A 171 -17.72 2.02 1.34
CA LYS A 171 -17.85 1.78 -0.10
C LYS A 171 -16.49 1.87 -0.82
N LYS A 172 -15.70 2.91 -0.51
CA LYS A 172 -14.32 3.04 -1.03
C LYS A 172 -13.46 1.85 -0.60
N ALA A 173 -13.52 1.45 0.67
CA ALA A 173 -12.77 0.31 1.19
C ALA A 173 -13.18 -1.01 0.52
N ILE A 174 -14.47 -1.24 0.26
CA ILE A 174 -14.96 -2.41 -0.49
C ILE A 174 -14.39 -2.42 -1.91
N ARG A 175 -14.41 -1.27 -2.61
CA ARG A 175 -13.86 -1.15 -3.97
C ARG A 175 -12.37 -1.49 -3.99
N VAL A 176 -11.60 -0.94 -3.06
CA VAL A 176 -10.16 -1.21 -2.92
C VAL A 176 -9.88 -2.66 -2.51
N TYR A 177 -10.73 -3.26 -1.67
CA TYR A 177 -10.56 -4.65 -1.25
C TYR A 177 -10.80 -5.64 -2.39
N ASN A 178 -11.77 -5.33 -3.27
CA ASN A 178 -12.17 -6.12 -4.43
C ASN A 178 -11.35 -5.83 -5.68
N SER A 179 -10.54 -4.77 -5.72
CA SER A 179 -9.64 -4.52 -6.84
C SER A 179 -8.56 -5.59 -6.87
N THR A 180 -8.66 -6.51 -7.82
CA THR A 180 -7.57 -7.41 -8.19
C THR A 180 -6.73 -6.69 -9.23
N PRO A 181 -5.39 -6.64 -9.11
CA PRO A 181 -4.56 -6.17 -10.20
C PRO A 181 -4.83 -7.08 -11.39
N GLN A 182 -5.52 -6.57 -12.41
CA GLN A 182 -5.67 -7.30 -13.64
C GLN A 182 -4.28 -7.35 -14.27
N SER A 183 -3.74 -8.57 -14.44
CA SER A 183 -2.68 -8.77 -15.41
C SER A 183 -3.29 -8.54 -16.78
N ASP A 184 -2.69 -7.67 -17.59
CA ASP A 184 -3.04 -7.49 -18.99
C ASP A 184 -3.04 -8.86 -19.70
N GLN A 185 -4.22 -9.43 -19.84
CA GLN A 185 -4.49 -10.50 -20.80
C GLN A 185 -5.66 -10.02 -21.62
N THR A 186 -5.32 -9.17 -22.59
CA THR A 186 -6.14 -8.95 -23.75
C THR A 186 -5.38 -9.54 -24.93
N ASP A 187 -5.94 -10.60 -25.53
CA ASP A 187 -5.63 -11.06 -26.90
C ASP A 187 -5.80 -9.92 -27.95
N ALA A 188 -6.20 -8.72 -27.53
CA ALA A 188 -6.44 -7.53 -28.33
C ALA A 188 -5.25 -6.55 -28.38
N GLY A 189 -4.09 -6.87 -27.81
CA GLY A 189 -2.83 -6.15 -28.05
C GLY A 189 -2.69 -4.76 -27.42
N TRP A 190 -3.77 -4.13 -26.96
CA TRP A 190 -3.70 -2.85 -26.24
C TRP A 190 -3.70 -3.11 -24.74
N SER A 191 -2.59 -2.72 -24.09
CA SER A 191 -2.48 -2.67 -22.63
C SER A 191 -3.31 -1.52 -22.06
N ILE A 192 -3.81 -1.67 -20.84
CA ILE A 192 -4.55 -0.59 -20.15
C ILE A 192 -3.70 0.69 -20.03
N ASP A 193 -2.38 0.52 -19.95
CA ASP A 193 -1.40 1.61 -19.92
C ASP A 193 -1.41 2.48 -21.20
N GLU A 194 -1.68 1.87 -22.35
CA GLU A 194 -1.73 2.58 -23.64
C GLU A 194 -3.03 3.38 -23.81
N MET A 195 -4.10 2.99 -23.12
CA MET A 195 -5.40 3.69 -23.16
C MET A 195 -5.49 4.86 -22.18
N LEU A 196 -4.58 4.94 -21.22
CA LEU A 196 -4.61 5.96 -20.17
C LEU A 196 -3.90 7.23 -20.63
N GLU A 197 -4.66 8.33 -20.71
CA GLU A 197 -4.09 9.65 -20.96
C GLU A 197 -3.27 10.12 -19.76
N ASP A 198 -2.06 10.62 -20.00
CA ASP A 198 -1.24 11.26 -18.98
C ASP A 198 -1.69 12.70 -18.72
N GLY A 199 -2.59 12.86 -17.74
CA GLY A 199 -3.05 14.20 -17.33
C GLY A 199 -2.03 15.06 -16.60
N ARG A 200 -0.79 14.60 -16.36
CA ARG A 200 0.28 15.44 -15.79
C ARG A 200 1.08 16.17 -16.85
N SER A 201 1.18 15.59 -18.04
CA SER A 201 1.88 16.20 -19.16
C SER A 201 0.94 17.17 -19.85
N LYS A 202 1.42 18.39 -20.10
CA LYS A 202 0.69 19.31 -20.96
C LYS A 202 0.81 18.81 -22.40
N ALA A 203 -0.25 18.98 -23.17
CA ALA A 203 -0.21 18.69 -24.58
C ALA A 203 0.76 19.67 -25.30
N PRO A 204 1.48 19.22 -26.34
CA PRO A 204 2.51 20.04 -26.98
C PRO A 204 1.96 21.32 -27.62
N ASP A 205 0.71 21.30 -28.07
CA ASP A 205 -0.02 22.48 -28.55
C ASP A 205 -0.26 23.51 -27.44
N ALA A 206 -0.65 23.06 -26.24
CA ALA A 206 -0.82 23.91 -25.08
C ALA A 206 0.52 24.53 -24.61
N GLU A 207 1.60 23.74 -24.61
CA GLU A 207 2.94 24.27 -24.30
C GLU A 207 3.43 25.29 -25.34
N MET A 208 3.19 25.03 -26.63
CA MET A 208 3.53 25.98 -27.69
C MET A 208 2.76 27.29 -27.54
N LEU A 209 1.45 27.23 -27.26
CA LEU A 209 0.63 28.42 -27.04
C LEU A 209 1.14 29.25 -25.85
N GLU A 210 1.42 28.61 -24.72
CA GLU A 210 1.97 29.30 -23.54
C GLU A 210 3.31 29.98 -23.84
N ASN A 211 4.19 29.31 -24.58
CA ASN A 211 5.49 29.87 -24.96
C ASN A 211 5.35 31.05 -25.93
N ASP A 212 4.44 30.95 -26.90
CA ASP A 212 4.18 32.05 -27.84
C ASP A 212 3.56 33.27 -27.14
N VAL A 213 2.62 33.05 -26.21
CA VAL A 213 2.08 34.12 -25.35
C VAL A 213 3.20 34.76 -24.52
N LEU A 214 4.09 33.96 -23.93
CA LEU A 214 5.21 34.46 -23.13
C LEU A 214 6.15 35.32 -23.98
N LYS A 215 6.49 34.86 -25.20
CA LYS A 215 7.31 35.64 -26.15
C LYS A 215 6.66 36.97 -26.54
N GLN A 216 5.35 36.98 -26.79
CA GLN A 216 4.63 38.21 -27.09
C GLN A 216 4.69 39.19 -25.90
N VAL A 217 4.45 38.69 -24.68
CA VAL A 217 4.54 39.50 -23.46
C VAL A 217 5.95 40.08 -23.26
N LEU A 218 7.01 39.28 -23.45
CA LEU A 218 8.40 39.75 -23.38
C LEU A 218 8.70 40.82 -24.44
N GLY A 219 8.22 40.62 -25.67
CA GLY A 219 8.37 41.60 -26.75
C GLY A 219 7.65 42.92 -26.48
N LEU A 220 6.50 42.90 -25.80
CA LEU A 220 5.80 44.11 -25.36
C LEU A 220 6.56 44.79 -24.22
N LEU A 221 7.09 44.03 -23.26
CA LEU A 221 7.90 44.55 -22.15
C LEU A 221 9.18 45.25 -22.65
N ASP A 222 9.79 44.77 -23.73
CA ASP A 222 10.99 45.39 -24.33
C ASP A 222 10.71 46.76 -24.97
N LYS A 223 9.47 47.04 -25.37
CA LYS A 223 9.05 48.34 -25.93
C LYS A 223 8.66 49.35 -24.85
N MET A 224 8.42 48.91 -23.62
CA MET A 224 8.02 49.75 -22.49
C MET A 224 9.21 50.46 -21.84
N ASP A 225 8.91 51.35 -20.88
CA ASP A 225 9.97 51.98 -20.08
C ASP A 225 10.74 50.93 -19.28
N LYS A 226 12.07 51.09 -19.22
CA LYS A 226 12.97 50.11 -18.59
C LYS A 226 12.65 49.90 -17.11
N ARG A 227 12.18 50.93 -16.39
CA ARG A 227 11.82 50.79 -14.97
C ARG A 227 10.52 50.01 -14.78
N GLU A 228 9.51 50.28 -15.61
CA GLU A 228 8.22 49.57 -15.60
C GLU A 228 8.42 48.09 -15.95
N ALA A 229 9.19 47.80 -17.01
CA ALA A 229 9.51 46.45 -17.43
C ALA A 229 10.26 45.67 -16.34
N THR A 230 11.23 46.28 -15.67
CA THR A 230 12.00 45.64 -14.58
C THR A 230 11.09 45.27 -13.40
N VAL A 231 10.16 46.15 -13.01
CA VAL A 231 9.20 45.88 -11.93
C VAL A 231 8.30 44.69 -12.29
N LEU A 232 7.77 44.63 -13.51
CA LEU A 232 6.91 43.53 -13.96
C LEU A 232 7.67 42.21 -14.08
N ARG A 233 8.89 42.21 -14.62
CA ARG A 233 9.74 41.02 -14.72
C ARG A 233 10.05 40.41 -13.35
N MET A 234 10.42 41.25 -12.37
CA MET A 234 10.66 40.80 -10.99
C MET A 234 9.39 40.35 -10.28
N ARG A 235 8.25 41.00 -10.56
CA ARG A 235 6.97 40.69 -9.92
C ARG A 235 6.41 39.33 -10.34
N PHE A 236 6.48 39.03 -11.64
CA PHE A 236 5.91 37.82 -12.23
C PHE A 236 6.96 36.73 -12.51
N GLY A 237 8.24 37.00 -12.30
CA GLY A 237 9.31 36.01 -12.48
C GLY A 237 9.59 35.68 -13.95
N LEU A 238 9.44 36.66 -14.86
CA LEU A 238 9.48 36.42 -16.31
C LEU A 238 10.87 36.09 -16.86
N ASP A 239 11.95 36.50 -16.16
CA ASP A 239 13.35 36.22 -16.54
C ASP A 239 13.91 34.95 -15.85
N CYS A 240 13.05 33.95 -15.62
CA CYS A 240 13.40 32.72 -14.91
C CYS A 240 13.84 32.92 -13.44
N GLU A 241 13.40 34.02 -12.81
CA GLU A 241 13.53 34.24 -11.37
C GLU A 241 12.23 33.91 -10.63
N GLU A 242 12.29 33.61 -9.33
CA GLU A 242 11.08 33.49 -8.52
C GLU A 242 10.32 34.83 -8.44
N PRO A 243 8.98 34.82 -8.49
CA PRO A 243 8.17 36.03 -8.40
C PRO A 243 8.38 36.72 -7.04
N LYS A 244 8.83 37.97 -7.06
CA LYS A 244 9.14 38.75 -5.85
C LYS A 244 7.93 39.53 -5.34
N THR A 245 7.88 39.79 -4.05
CA THR A 245 6.86 40.65 -3.42
C THR A 245 7.15 42.12 -3.68
N LEU A 246 6.12 42.97 -3.62
CA LEU A 246 6.27 44.43 -3.79
C LEU A 246 7.28 45.06 -2.82
N LYS A 247 7.44 44.47 -1.64
CA LYS A 247 8.40 44.94 -0.63
C LYS A 247 9.84 44.60 -1.06
N GLU A 248 10.10 43.37 -1.47
CA GLU A 248 11.42 42.92 -1.94
C GLU A 248 11.86 43.65 -3.20
N ILE A 249 10.92 43.91 -4.13
CA ILE A 249 11.17 44.72 -5.32
C ILE A 249 11.52 46.17 -4.93
N GLY A 250 10.81 46.73 -3.94
CA GLY A 250 11.09 48.06 -3.41
C GLY A 250 12.48 48.14 -2.77
N GLU A 251 12.89 47.13 -1.99
CA GLU A 251 14.24 47.05 -1.41
C GLU A 251 15.32 46.93 -2.49
N CYS A 252 15.09 46.16 -3.55
CA CYS A 252 16.05 46.02 -4.67
C CYS A 252 16.20 47.31 -5.50
N LEU A 253 15.11 48.05 -5.72
CA LEU A 253 15.09 49.25 -6.57
C LEU A 253 15.25 50.57 -5.81
N GLY A 254 15.37 50.53 -4.47
CA GLY A 254 15.43 51.72 -3.61
C GLY A 254 14.12 52.51 -3.59
N LEU A 255 12.97 51.82 -3.73
CA LEU A 255 11.63 52.40 -3.80
C LEU A 255 10.78 51.98 -2.60
N THR A 256 9.80 52.81 -2.24
CA THR A 256 8.79 52.40 -1.26
C THR A 256 7.86 51.36 -1.88
N ARG A 257 7.32 50.46 -1.04
CA ARG A 257 6.34 49.45 -1.47
C ARG A 257 5.17 50.06 -2.25
N GLU A 258 4.64 51.18 -1.79
CA GLU A 258 3.50 51.84 -2.46
C GLU A 258 3.91 52.41 -3.83
N ARG A 259 5.15 52.89 -3.96
CA ARG A 259 5.64 53.37 -5.26
C ARG A 259 5.77 52.23 -6.27
N VAL A 260 6.23 51.05 -5.85
CA VAL A 260 6.26 49.85 -6.71
C VAL A 260 4.85 49.45 -7.15
N ARG A 261 3.86 49.49 -6.24
CA ARG A 261 2.45 49.20 -6.54
C ARG A 261 1.86 50.16 -7.58
N GLN A 262 2.19 51.45 -7.49
CA GLN A 262 1.78 52.46 -8.48
C GLN A 262 2.38 52.15 -9.86
N ILE A 263 3.70 51.89 -9.91
CA ILE A 263 4.39 51.55 -11.16
C ILE A 263 3.82 50.27 -11.78
N GLU A 264 3.53 49.23 -10.98
CA GLU A 264 2.87 48.00 -11.43
C GLU A 264 1.50 48.30 -12.05
N SER A 265 0.67 49.11 -11.38
CA SER A 265 -0.68 49.44 -11.85
C SER A 265 -0.66 50.27 -13.14
N GLU A 266 0.23 51.26 -13.22
CA GLU A 266 0.44 52.09 -14.41
C GLU A 266 0.97 51.26 -15.58
N ALA A 267 1.94 50.37 -15.34
CA ALA A 267 2.51 49.51 -16.36
C ALA A 267 1.48 48.49 -16.90
N LEU A 268 0.67 47.89 -16.04
CA LEU A 268 -0.42 47.00 -16.46
C LEU A 268 -1.50 47.73 -17.25
N ALA A 269 -1.85 48.97 -16.87
CA ALA A 269 -2.79 49.78 -17.61
C ALA A 269 -2.27 50.09 -19.04
N LYS A 270 -1.00 50.48 -19.16
CA LYS A 270 -0.34 50.71 -20.46
C LYS A 270 -0.26 49.44 -21.31
N LEU A 271 0.04 48.29 -20.70
CA LEU A 271 0.03 47.01 -21.42
C LEU A 271 -1.36 46.70 -21.97
N ASN A 272 -2.41 46.95 -21.18
CA ASN A 272 -3.79 46.73 -21.59
C ASN A 272 -4.22 47.66 -22.73
N GLU A 273 -3.80 48.93 -22.71
CA GLU A 273 -4.03 49.87 -23.82
C GLU A 273 -3.34 49.42 -25.10
N ASN A 274 -2.06 49.00 -25.03
CA ASN A 274 -1.34 48.51 -26.21
C ASN A 274 -1.94 47.21 -26.76
N LEU A 275 -2.43 46.32 -25.89
CA LEU A 275 -3.07 45.07 -26.30
C LEU A 275 -4.46 45.28 -26.94
N SER A 276 -5.11 46.42 -26.65
CA SER A 276 -6.42 46.79 -27.21
C SER A 276 -6.30 47.62 -28.49
N ALA A 277 -5.11 48.14 -28.80
CA ALA A 277 -4.85 49.00 -29.95
C ALA A 277 -4.34 48.23 -31.19
N ASP A 278 -3.84 47.01 -31.00
CA ASP A 278 -3.56 46.00 -32.04
C ASP A 278 -4.76 45.05 -32.25
#